data_AF-A0A1B3PKA3-F1
#
_entry.id   AF-A0A1B3PKA3-F1
#
_cell.length_a   1.000
_cell.length_b   1.000
_cell.length_c   1.000
_cell.angle_alpha   90.00
_cell.angle_beta   90.00
_cell.angle_gamma   90.00
#
_symmetry.space_group_name_H-M   'P 1'
#
loop_
_entity.id
_entity.type
_entity.pdbx_description
1 polymer ?
#
loop_
_entity_poly.entity_id
_entity_poly.type
_entity_poly.pdbx_seq_one_letter_code
_entity_poly.pdbx_strand_id
1 'polypeptide(L)'
;MLDQDLHSDARALLPGSTTEAGPTRRTALQVALGVGYAAAAAPVMAQTAIATPADGLTAGEVSFMVNGFKVPAYRAAPAGKTGLPVVLVIQEIFGVHEYIADTCRRFAKAGYLAIAPQLYARQGDPAQYTEVAKLMAEIVSKVPDAQVMADLDATVQWAVANGGDAARVGVTGFCWGGRITWLYAAHGPVKAGVAWYGRLVGQPSDLTPKHPVDIPLILKAPVLGLYGEKDTGIPLDTVDKMKTALASGSPQARISEFVVYPDAPHAFHADYRASFRKEAAEDGWKRALAWFKTHGVA
;
A
#
# COMPACT_ATOMS: atom_id res chain seq x y z
N MET A 1 19.39 -17.11 0.89
CA MET A 1 19.83 -15.73 0.54
C MET A 1 18.67 -14.82 0.17
N LEU A 2 17.54 -15.33 -0.37
CA LEU A 2 16.19 -14.67 -0.31
C LEU A 2 15.85 -14.10 1.08
N ASP A 3 16.35 -14.77 2.11
CA ASP A 3 16.24 -14.40 3.52
C ASP A 3 16.58 -12.92 3.80
N GLN A 4 17.64 -12.36 3.23
CA GLN A 4 18.13 -11.03 3.67
C GLN A 4 17.19 -9.87 3.32
N ASP A 5 16.52 -9.93 2.17
CA ASP A 5 15.54 -8.91 1.75
C ASP A 5 14.26 -9.00 2.58
N LEU A 6 13.77 -10.20 2.84
CA LEU A 6 12.59 -10.42 3.69
C LEU A 6 12.87 -10.05 5.15
N HIS A 7 14.08 -10.32 5.65
CA HIS A 7 14.53 -9.93 6.99
C HIS A 7 14.61 -8.41 7.15
N SER A 8 14.92 -7.65 6.10
CA SER A 8 14.96 -6.18 6.19
C SER A 8 13.57 -5.55 6.22
N ASP A 9 12.61 -6.08 5.44
CA ASP A 9 11.20 -5.67 5.53
C ASP A 9 10.61 -6.00 6.91
N ALA A 10 10.91 -7.20 7.43
CA ALA A 10 10.45 -7.60 8.76
C ALA A 10 11.10 -6.77 9.88
N ARG A 11 12.41 -6.50 9.81
CA ARG A 11 13.13 -5.72 10.83
C ARG A 11 12.65 -4.27 10.91
N ALA A 12 12.30 -3.67 9.79
CA ALA A 12 11.75 -2.30 9.76
C ALA A 12 10.40 -2.19 10.48
N LEU A 13 9.71 -3.31 10.68
CA LEU A 13 8.41 -3.39 11.34
C LEU A 13 8.49 -3.80 12.82
N LEU A 14 9.67 -4.20 13.31
CA LEU A 14 9.89 -4.54 14.71
C LEU A 14 10.18 -3.27 15.51
N PRO A 15 9.60 -3.10 16.71
CA PRO A 15 9.95 -1.98 17.58
C PRO A 15 11.45 -2.04 17.91
N GLY A 16 12.14 -0.92 17.71
CA GLY A 16 13.55 -0.77 18.12
C GLY A 16 13.70 -1.13 19.61
N SER A 17 14.72 -1.88 19.94
CA SER A 17 14.93 -2.47 21.27
C SER A 17 14.89 -1.44 22.40
N THR A 18 13.87 -1.50 23.27
CA THR A 18 13.90 -0.97 24.64
C THR A 18 13.01 -1.78 25.58
N THR A 19 13.68 -2.41 26.55
CA THR A 19 13.33 -2.85 27.92
C THR A 19 11.96 -3.46 28.26
N GLU A 20 12.06 -4.70 28.76
CA GLU A 20 11.16 -5.52 29.57
C GLU A 20 9.92 -4.85 30.20
N ALA A 21 8.75 -5.22 29.69
CA ALA A 21 7.58 -5.59 30.49
C ALA A 21 6.63 -6.43 29.61
N GLY A 22 6.44 -7.71 29.96
CA GLY A 22 5.56 -8.61 29.21
C GLY A 22 4.09 -8.18 29.30
N PRO A 23 3.29 -8.28 28.23
CA PRO A 23 1.90 -7.87 28.26
C PRO A 23 1.04 -8.90 29.01
N THR A 24 0.33 -8.43 30.03
CA THR A 24 -0.76 -9.17 30.66
C THR A 24 -1.99 -9.18 29.76
N ARG A 25 -2.70 -10.32 29.74
CA ARG A 25 -3.90 -10.58 28.93
C ARG A 25 -5.06 -9.68 29.37
N ARG A 26 -5.29 -8.56 28.69
CA ARG A 26 -6.60 -7.91 28.55
C ARG A 26 -6.49 -6.72 27.60
N THR A 27 -7.11 -6.81 26.43
CA THR A 27 -7.98 -5.78 25.84
C THR A 27 -8.55 -6.37 24.54
N ALA A 28 -9.78 -6.87 24.61
CA ALA A 28 -10.60 -7.07 23.42
C ALA A 28 -11.13 -5.69 23.01
N LEU A 29 -10.53 -5.09 21.98
CA LEU A 29 -11.08 -3.89 21.36
C LEU A 29 -12.32 -4.30 20.55
N GLN A 30 -13.44 -3.67 20.87
CA GLN A 30 -14.74 -3.88 20.25
C GLN A 30 -14.64 -3.64 18.74
N VAL A 31 -14.97 -4.69 17.98
CA VAL A 31 -15.10 -4.67 16.52
C VAL A 31 -16.31 -3.82 16.16
N ALA A 32 -16.06 -2.59 15.70
CA ALA A 32 -17.04 -1.85 14.93
C ALA A 32 -16.74 -2.10 13.43
N LEU A 33 -17.70 -2.72 12.75
CA LEU A 33 -17.86 -2.72 11.28
C LEU A 33 -17.01 -3.67 10.41
N GLY A 34 -16.59 -4.82 10.95
CA GLY A 34 -16.35 -6.02 10.12
C GLY A 34 -14.97 -6.16 9.46
N VAL A 35 -14.08 -5.18 9.58
CA VAL A 35 -12.65 -5.34 9.28
C VAL A 35 -11.86 -5.09 10.57
N GLY A 36 -11.20 -6.12 11.09
CA GLY A 36 -10.34 -5.99 12.27
C GLY A 36 -8.90 -5.59 11.89
N TYR A 37 -8.09 -5.24 12.88
CA TYR A 37 -6.63 -5.19 12.70
C TYR A 37 -6.07 -6.62 12.64
N ALA A 38 -5.06 -6.85 11.78
CA ALA A 38 -4.36 -8.13 11.74
C ALA A 38 -3.66 -8.42 13.07
N ALA A 39 -3.55 -9.67 13.51
CA ALA A 39 -2.95 -9.99 14.80
C ALA A 39 -1.46 -9.63 14.90
N ALA A 40 -0.72 -9.68 13.78
CA ALA A 40 0.68 -9.24 13.69
C ALA A 40 0.85 -7.71 13.60
N ALA A 41 -0.23 -6.94 13.38
CA ALA A 41 -0.18 -5.51 13.61
C ALA A 41 -0.17 -5.28 15.13
N ALA A 42 1.02 -5.04 15.69
CA ALA A 42 1.23 -4.95 17.13
C ALA A 42 0.18 -4.06 17.82
N PRO A 43 -0.40 -4.50 18.96
CA PRO A 43 -1.54 -3.84 19.57
C PRO A 43 -1.08 -2.68 20.45
N VAL A 44 -0.61 -1.56 19.89
CA VAL A 44 -0.26 -0.39 20.70
C VAL A 44 -0.59 0.91 19.95
N MET A 45 -1.79 1.41 20.27
CA MET A 45 -2.25 2.81 20.40
C MET A 45 -3.57 3.07 19.67
N ALA A 46 -4.67 2.64 20.31
CA ALA A 46 -6.02 3.07 19.95
C ALA A 46 -6.24 4.61 20.02
N GLN A 47 -5.25 5.38 20.47
CA GLN A 47 -5.34 6.85 20.61
C GLN A 47 -5.01 7.62 19.32
N THR A 48 -4.13 7.08 18.46
CA THR A 48 -3.72 7.75 17.22
C THR A 48 -4.44 7.21 15.99
N ALA A 49 -5.01 6.01 16.09
CA ALA A 49 -5.73 5.38 14.99
C ALA A 49 -6.85 6.28 14.50
N ILE A 50 -6.81 6.62 13.21
CA ILE A 50 -7.82 7.44 12.57
C ILE A 50 -8.98 6.53 12.19
N ALA A 51 -10.20 6.94 12.59
CA ALA A 51 -11.44 6.26 12.23
C ALA A 51 -12.28 7.20 11.37
N THR A 52 -12.20 7.01 10.05
CA THR A 52 -12.98 7.74 9.06
C THR A 52 -14.37 7.13 8.96
N PRO A 53 -15.43 7.88 9.29
CA PRO A 53 -16.79 7.35 9.25
C PRO A 53 -17.28 7.09 7.82
N ALA A 54 -18.16 6.10 7.67
CA ALA A 54 -18.74 5.70 6.39
C ALA A 54 -19.98 6.51 5.98
N ASP A 55 -20.36 7.54 6.74
CA ASP A 55 -21.48 8.43 6.43
C ASP A 55 -21.32 9.05 5.02
N GLY A 56 -22.38 9.02 4.23
CA GLY A 56 -22.34 9.51 2.85
C GLY A 56 -21.46 8.68 1.89
N LEU A 57 -20.92 7.54 2.34
CA LEU A 57 -20.19 6.60 1.50
C LEU A 57 -21.01 5.35 1.25
N THR A 58 -20.77 4.71 0.11
CA THR A 58 -21.06 3.29 -0.07
C THR A 58 -19.75 2.54 0.08
N ALA A 59 -19.60 1.82 1.19
CA ALA A 59 -18.38 1.11 1.56
C ALA A 59 -18.68 -0.30 2.06
N GLY A 60 -17.73 -1.22 1.86
CA GLY A 60 -17.86 -2.60 2.29
C GLY A 60 -17.11 -3.58 1.39
N GLU A 61 -17.28 -4.87 1.70
CA GLU A 61 -16.66 -5.95 0.95
C GLU A 61 -17.31 -6.16 -0.41
N VAL A 62 -16.47 -6.45 -1.40
CA VAL A 62 -16.84 -6.85 -2.75
C VAL A 62 -15.91 -7.97 -3.19
N SER A 63 -16.18 -8.56 -4.34
CA SER A 63 -15.29 -9.57 -4.92
C SER A 63 -15.46 -9.66 -6.42
N PHE A 64 -14.45 -10.20 -7.08
CA PHE A 64 -14.44 -10.43 -8.52
C PHE A 64 -13.60 -11.67 -8.88
N MET A 65 -13.82 -12.22 -10.07
CA MET A 65 -13.13 -13.43 -10.53
C MET A 65 -11.86 -13.09 -11.29
N VAL A 66 -10.76 -13.78 -10.97
CA VAL A 66 -9.48 -13.71 -11.69
C VAL A 66 -8.96 -15.12 -11.85
N ASN A 67 -8.92 -15.61 -13.09
CA ASN A 67 -8.43 -16.96 -13.43
C ASN A 67 -9.06 -18.07 -12.57
N GLY A 68 -10.38 -18.02 -12.38
CA GLY A 68 -11.12 -19.01 -11.59
C GLY A 68 -11.04 -18.83 -10.07
N PHE A 69 -10.29 -17.84 -9.58
CA PHE A 69 -10.25 -17.49 -8.15
C PHE A 69 -11.10 -16.25 -7.86
N LYS A 70 -11.88 -16.29 -6.78
CA LYS A 70 -12.68 -15.16 -6.30
C LYS A 70 -11.83 -14.28 -5.39
N VAL A 71 -11.33 -13.16 -5.92
CA VAL A 71 -10.52 -12.18 -5.18
C VAL A 71 -11.46 -11.32 -4.34
N PRO A 72 -11.36 -11.35 -2.99
CA PRO A 72 -12.05 -10.41 -2.12
C PRO A 72 -11.41 -9.02 -2.21
N ALA A 73 -12.19 -7.97 -1.99
CA ALA A 73 -11.69 -6.61 -1.89
C ALA A 73 -12.55 -5.78 -0.94
N TYR A 74 -11.97 -4.74 -0.34
CA TYR A 74 -12.73 -3.68 0.32
C TYR A 74 -12.85 -2.50 -0.63
N ARG A 75 -14.03 -1.90 -0.73
CA ARG A 75 -14.23 -0.66 -1.50
C ARG A 75 -14.90 0.41 -0.66
N ALA A 76 -14.64 1.66 -1.02
CA ALA A 76 -15.38 2.82 -0.53
C ALA A 76 -15.52 3.86 -1.66
N ALA A 77 -16.70 4.47 -1.78
CA ALA A 77 -16.98 5.52 -2.76
C ALA A 77 -18.06 6.49 -2.25
N PRO A 78 -18.11 7.76 -2.71
CA PRO A 78 -19.24 8.64 -2.46
C PRO A 78 -20.57 7.99 -2.86
N ALA A 79 -21.55 8.00 -1.94
CA ALA A 79 -22.82 7.33 -2.17
C ALA A 79 -23.60 7.93 -3.35
N GLY A 80 -24.13 7.06 -4.22
CA GLY A 80 -24.95 7.46 -5.37
C GLY A 80 -24.21 8.22 -6.48
N LYS A 81 -22.86 8.22 -6.48
CA LYS A 81 -22.04 8.85 -7.53
C LYS A 81 -21.45 7.80 -8.47
N THR A 82 -21.27 8.18 -9.73
CA THR A 82 -20.64 7.38 -10.79
C THR A 82 -19.72 8.28 -11.63
N GLY A 83 -18.93 7.69 -12.53
CA GLY A 83 -17.86 8.41 -13.21
C GLY A 83 -16.85 8.96 -12.21
N LEU A 84 -16.53 8.18 -11.17
CA LEU A 84 -15.62 8.59 -10.12
C LEU A 84 -14.17 8.31 -10.52
N PRO A 85 -13.22 9.16 -10.15
CA PRO A 85 -11.81 8.81 -10.26
C PRO A 85 -11.52 7.59 -9.36
N VAL A 86 -10.76 6.63 -9.87
CA VAL A 86 -10.46 5.36 -9.19
C VAL A 86 -9.09 5.43 -8.54
N VAL A 87 -8.98 4.97 -7.30
CA VAL A 87 -7.68 4.75 -6.64
C VAL A 87 -7.60 3.31 -6.16
N LEU A 88 -6.66 2.56 -6.72
CA LEU A 88 -6.27 1.26 -6.17
C LEU A 88 -5.45 1.50 -4.90
N VAL A 89 -5.82 0.89 -3.78
CA VAL A 89 -5.12 1.00 -2.49
C VAL A 89 -4.48 -0.35 -2.16
N ILE A 90 -3.16 -0.41 -2.23
CA ILE A 90 -2.41 -1.66 -2.08
C ILE A 90 -1.95 -1.82 -0.62
N GLN A 91 -2.32 -2.97 -0.06
CA GLN A 91 -2.04 -3.37 1.32
C GLN A 91 -0.54 -3.39 1.68
N GLU A 92 -0.28 -3.32 2.99
CA GLU A 92 0.99 -3.73 3.59
C GLU A 92 1.08 -5.27 3.61
N ILE A 93 2.05 -5.83 4.34
CA ILE A 93 2.15 -7.28 4.54
C ILE A 93 0.99 -7.89 5.35
N PHE A 94 0.16 -7.06 5.98
CA PHE A 94 -0.88 -7.47 6.92
C PHE A 94 -2.26 -7.70 6.29
N GLY A 95 -2.37 -7.66 4.96
CA GLY A 95 -3.68 -7.77 4.29
C GLY A 95 -4.45 -6.45 4.25
N VAL A 96 -5.68 -6.52 3.73
CA VAL A 96 -6.67 -5.44 3.83
C VAL A 96 -7.32 -5.51 5.21
N HIS A 97 -6.57 -5.06 6.22
CA HIS A 97 -7.07 -4.88 7.57
C HIS A 97 -7.58 -3.44 7.77
N GLU A 98 -8.05 -3.09 8.97
CA GLU A 98 -8.81 -1.87 9.21
C GLU A 98 -8.13 -0.57 8.74
N TYR A 99 -6.81 -0.43 8.85
CA TYR A 99 -6.09 0.75 8.35
C TYR A 99 -6.17 0.92 6.82
N ILE A 100 -6.12 -0.18 6.06
CA ILE A 100 -6.26 -0.13 4.60
C ILE A 100 -7.72 0.17 4.21
N ALA A 101 -8.67 -0.41 4.94
CA ALA A 101 -10.09 -0.09 4.78
C ALA A 101 -10.38 1.38 5.11
N ASP A 102 -9.80 1.92 6.18
CA ASP A 102 -9.90 3.33 6.55
C ASP A 102 -9.30 4.24 5.48
N THR A 103 -8.12 3.88 4.96
CA THR A 103 -7.49 4.62 3.87
C THR A 103 -8.40 4.68 2.64
N CYS A 104 -9.10 3.58 2.31
CA CYS A 104 -10.12 3.61 1.25
C CYS A 104 -11.24 4.60 1.57
N ARG A 105 -11.73 4.63 2.82
CA ARG A 105 -12.75 5.61 3.24
C ARG A 105 -12.24 7.05 3.18
N ARG A 106 -10.97 7.30 3.52
CA ARG A 106 -10.32 8.63 3.40
C ARG A 106 -10.27 9.10 1.95
N PHE A 107 -9.89 8.24 1.01
CA PHE A 107 -9.97 8.55 -0.43
C PHE A 107 -11.43 8.75 -0.87
N ALA A 108 -12.36 7.94 -0.39
CA ALA A 108 -13.77 8.11 -0.74
C ALA A 108 -14.34 9.45 -0.24
N LYS A 109 -13.98 9.90 0.96
CA LYS A 109 -14.29 11.25 1.46
C LYS A 109 -13.65 12.36 0.61
N ALA A 110 -12.52 12.08 -0.04
CA ALA A 110 -11.89 12.98 -1.00
C ALA A 110 -12.48 12.90 -2.43
N GLY A 111 -13.53 12.09 -2.66
CA GLY A 111 -14.26 12.03 -3.92
C GLY A 111 -13.87 10.88 -4.85
N TYR A 112 -13.09 9.90 -4.39
CA TYR A 112 -12.63 8.78 -5.22
C TYR A 112 -13.47 7.51 -5.02
N LEU A 113 -13.51 6.64 -6.02
CA LEU A 113 -13.79 5.22 -5.81
C LEU A 113 -12.47 4.56 -5.42
N ALA A 114 -12.32 4.28 -4.13
CA ALA A 114 -11.14 3.59 -3.61
C ALA A 114 -11.43 2.10 -3.44
N ILE A 115 -10.49 1.25 -3.86
CA ILE A 115 -10.63 -0.21 -3.76
C ILE A 115 -9.29 -0.86 -3.41
N ALA A 116 -9.33 -1.74 -2.42
CA ALA A 116 -8.20 -2.52 -1.92
C ALA A 116 -8.47 -4.02 -2.11
N PRO A 117 -7.85 -4.68 -3.11
CA PRO A 117 -7.96 -6.13 -3.28
C PRO A 117 -7.13 -6.89 -2.23
N GLN A 118 -7.63 -8.03 -1.77
CA GLN A 118 -6.94 -8.94 -0.86
C GLN A 118 -5.95 -9.80 -1.64
N LEU A 119 -4.77 -9.24 -1.94
CA LEU A 119 -3.79 -9.80 -2.87
C LEU A 119 -3.13 -11.10 -2.37
N TYR A 120 -3.29 -11.42 -1.09
CA TYR A 120 -2.75 -12.63 -0.46
C TYR A 120 -3.77 -13.75 -0.33
N ALA A 121 -5.04 -13.54 -0.75
CA ALA A 121 -6.13 -14.48 -0.50
C ALA A 121 -5.90 -15.90 -1.06
N ARG A 122 -5.03 -16.06 -2.07
CA ARG A 122 -4.63 -17.39 -2.59
C ARG A 122 -3.60 -18.09 -1.73
N GLN A 123 -2.75 -17.33 -1.05
CA GLN A 123 -1.63 -17.83 -0.23
C GLN A 123 -2.04 -18.07 1.22
N GLY A 124 -2.99 -17.28 1.74
CA GLY A 124 -3.52 -17.44 3.09
C GLY A 124 -4.08 -16.13 3.66
N ASP A 125 -4.50 -16.18 4.92
CA ASP A 125 -4.99 -15.00 5.64
C ASP A 125 -3.90 -14.45 6.59
N PRO A 126 -3.34 -13.26 6.32
CA PRO A 126 -2.36 -12.62 7.21
C PRO A 126 -2.87 -12.40 8.63
N ALA A 127 -4.18 -12.28 8.84
CA ALA A 127 -4.75 -12.07 10.17
C ALA A 127 -4.55 -13.27 11.10
N GLN A 128 -4.26 -14.46 10.54
CA GLN A 128 -3.96 -15.68 11.30
C GLN A 128 -2.53 -15.70 11.88
N TYR A 129 -1.68 -14.77 11.47
CA TYR A 129 -0.29 -14.70 11.91
C TYR A 129 -0.11 -13.64 12.99
N THR A 130 0.62 -14.00 14.04
CA THR A 130 1.07 -13.08 15.10
C THR A 130 2.56 -12.72 14.96
N GLU A 131 3.34 -13.57 14.28
CA GLU A 131 4.77 -13.39 14.07
C GLU A 131 5.05 -12.94 12.63
N VAL A 132 5.67 -11.77 12.47
CA VAL A 132 6.01 -11.21 11.15
C VAL A 132 6.90 -12.15 10.34
N ALA A 133 7.87 -12.82 10.96
CA ALA A 133 8.76 -13.75 10.27
C ALA A 133 8.01 -14.92 9.62
N LYS A 134 7.03 -15.50 10.33
CA LYS A 134 6.18 -16.58 9.79
C LYS A 134 5.26 -16.06 8.69
N LEU A 135 4.65 -14.90 8.88
CA LEU A 135 3.82 -14.24 7.85
C LEU A 135 4.62 -14.05 6.55
N MET A 136 5.87 -13.57 6.66
CA MET A 136 6.74 -13.38 5.50
C MET A 136 7.09 -14.71 4.81
N ALA A 137 7.49 -15.71 5.59
CA ALA A 137 7.92 -17.01 5.07
C ALA A 137 6.76 -17.82 4.46
N GLU A 138 5.56 -17.73 5.03
CA GLU A 138 4.45 -18.60 4.67
C GLU A 138 3.50 -17.99 3.66
N ILE A 139 3.34 -16.65 3.66
CA ILE A 139 2.45 -15.92 2.76
C ILE A 139 3.24 -15.01 1.83
N VAL A 140 3.83 -13.92 2.35
CA VAL A 140 4.29 -12.78 1.53
C VAL A 140 5.31 -13.19 0.47
N SER A 141 6.29 -14.01 0.85
CA SER A 141 7.34 -14.50 -0.06
C SER A 141 6.84 -15.45 -1.15
N LYS A 142 5.59 -15.93 -1.06
CA LYS A 142 4.98 -16.87 -2.01
C LYS A 142 4.00 -16.20 -2.98
N VAL A 143 3.87 -14.88 -2.92
CA VAL A 143 2.95 -14.10 -3.77
C VAL A 143 3.69 -13.68 -5.03
N PRO A 144 3.34 -14.22 -6.23
CA PRO A 144 4.00 -13.84 -7.47
C PRO A 144 3.60 -12.43 -7.91
N ASP A 145 4.54 -11.61 -8.38
CA ASP A 145 4.24 -10.29 -8.94
C ASP A 145 3.24 -10.39 -10.11
N ALA A 146 3.35 -11.43 -10.95
CA ALA A 146 2.43 -11.65 -12.07
C ALA A 146 0.98 -11.87 -11.62
N GLN A 147 0.77 -12.56 -10.49
CA GLN A 147 -0.56 -12.70 -9.87
C GLN A 147 -1.08 -11.32 -9.45
N VAL A 148 -0.23 -10.54 -8.76
CA VAL A 148 -0.62 -9.21 -8.25
C VAL A 148 -1.01 -8.28 -9.40
N MET A 149 -0.25 -8.27 -10.49
CA MET A 149 -0.59 -7.45 -11.67
C MET A 149 -1.96 -7.85 -12.26
N ALA A 150 -2.22 -9.16 -12.40
CA ALA A 150 -3.50 -9.65 -12.92
C ALA A 150 -4.69 -9.32 -12.00
N ASP A 151 -4.50 -9.43 -10.69
CA ASP A 151 -5.52 -9.06 -9.70
C ASP A 151 -5.81 -7.56 -9.73
N LEU A 152 -4.77 -6.72 -9.87
CA LEU A 152 -4.93 -5.27 -9.97
C LEU A 152 -5.62 -4.86 -11.29
N ASP A 153 -5.30 -5.49 -12.41
CA ASP A 153 -6.00 -5.26 -13.69
C ASP A 153 -7.50 -5.59 -13.58
N ALA A 154 -7.84 -6.72 -12.95
CA ALA A 154 -9.23 -7.08 -12.69
C ALA A 154 -9.90 -6.12 -11.69
N THR A 155 -9.14 -5.59 -10.73
CA THR A 155 -9.63 -4.57 -9.79
C THR A 155 -10.00 -3.29 -10.53
N VAL A 156 -9.19 -2.84 -11.50
CA VAL A 156 -9.51 -1.69 -12.36
C VAL A 156 -10.78 -1.97 -13.17
N GLN A 157 -10.88 -3.13 -13.81
CA GLN A 157 -12.06 -3.52 -14.58
C GLN A 157 -13.33 -3.52 -13.71
N TRP A 158 -13.25 -4.09 -12.51
CA TRP A 158 -14.35 -4.08 -11.56
C TRP A 158 -14.73 -2.66 -11.17
N ALA A 159 -13.77 -1.81 -10.83
CA ALA A 159 -14.03 -0.42 -10.43
C ALA A 159 -14.74 0.36 -11.54
N VAL A 160 -14.27 0.24 -12.79
CA VAL A 160 -14.90 0.88 -13.96
C VAL A 160 -16.33 0.40 -14.16
N ALA A 161 -16.58 -0.91 -14.08
CA ALA A 161 -17.92 -1.48 -14.19
C ALA A 161 -18.86 -1.06 -13.05
N ASN A 162 -18.31 -0.58 -11.92
CA ASN A 162 -19.07 -0.23 -10.72
C ASN A 162 -18.99 1.28 -10.39
N GLY A 163 -18.95 2.12 -11.43
CA GLY A 163 -19.08 3.58 -11.30
C GLY A 163 -17.75 4.34 -11.30
N GLY A 164 -16.62 3.68 -11.53
CA GLY A 164 -15.32 4.29 -11.78
C GLY A 164 -15.16 4.77 -13.23
N ASP A 165 -14.26 5.72 -13.44
CA ASP A 165 -13.89 6.25 -14.75
C ASP A 165 -12.54 5.67 -15.20
N ALA A 166 -12.54 4.93 -16.31
CA ALA A 166 -11.36 4.26 -16.85
C ALA A 166 -10.25 5.25 -17.30
N ALA A 167 -10.59 6.51 -17.57
CA ALA A 167 -9.62 7.53 -17.92
C ALA A 167 -8.92 8.15 -16.69
N ARG A 168 -9.40 7.87 -15.48
CA ARG A 168 -9.00 8.53 -14.23
C ARG A 168 -8.66 7.51 -13.14
N VAL A 169 -7.65 6.68 -13.41
CA VAL A 169 -7.20 5.63 -12.50
C VAL A 169 -5.85 5.98 -11.90
N GLY A 170 -5.75 6.03 -10.58
CA GLY A 170 -4.51 6.12 -9.82
C GLY A 170 -4.23 4.86 -9.02
N VAL A 171 -3.01 4.74 -8.52
CA VAL A 171 -2.60 3.65 -7.62
C VAL A 171 -1.79 4.22 -6.46
N THR A 172 -2.05 3.72 -5.26
CA THR A 172 -1.28 4.03 -4.07
C THR A 172 -1.04 2.76 -3.27
N GLY A 173 0.04 2.69 -2.52
CA GLY A 173 0.34 1.52 -1.71
C GLY A 173 1.39 1.79 -0.66
N PHE A 174 1.36 0.96 0.38
CA PHE A 174 2.13 1.17 1.61
C PHE A 174 3.06 -0.02 1.87
N CYS A 175 4.31 0.25 2.24
CA CYS A 175 5.31 -0.80 2.53
C CYS A 175 5.47 -1.74 1.31
N TRP A 176 5.09 -3.01 1.44
CA TRP A 176 5.02 -3.96 0.32
C TRP A 176 4.21 -3.39 -0.85
N GLY A 177 3.06 -2.78 -0.57
CA GLY A 177 2.23 -2.12 -1.59
C GLY A 177 2.89 -0.90 -2.23
N GLY A 178 3.84 -0.25 -1.55
CA GLY A 178 4.64 0.83 -2.13
C GLY A 178 5.53 0.32 -3.26
N ARG A 179 6.16 -0.85 -3.09
CA ARG A 179 6.89 -1.54 -4.18
C ARG A 179 5.94 -1.88 -5.33
N ILE A 180 4.79 -2.47 -5.03
CA ILE A 180 3.80 -2.85 -6.05
C ILE A 180 3.26 -1.62 -6.80
N THR A 181 3.14 -0.47 -6.15
CA THR A 181 2.71 0.79 -6.81
C THR A 181 3.66 1.16 -7.95
N TRP A 182 4.97 1.10 -7.74
CA TRP A 182 5.97 1.31 -8.79
C TRP A 182 5.80 0.30 -9.93
N LEU A 183 5.68 -0.99 -9.61
CA LEU A 183 5.53 -2.05 -10.61
C LEU A 183 4.24 -1.89 -11.42
N TYR A 184 3.14 -1.56 -10.76
CA TYR A 184 1.85 -1.36 -11.42
C TYR A 184 1.84 -0.10 -12.29
N ALA A 185 2.58 0.96 -11.93
CA ALA A 185 2.76 2.14 -12.79
C ALA A 185 3.56 1.85 -14.08
N ALA A 186 4.34 0.76 -14.12
CA ALA A 186 4.94 0.25 -15.35
C ALA A 186 4.04 -0.75 -16.11
N HIS A 187 3.03 -1.31 -15.45
CA HIS A 187 2.18 -2.37 -15.99
C HIS A 187 0.82 -1.86 -16.46
N GLY A 188 0.01 -1.35 -15.53
CA GLY A 188 -1.42 -1.11 -15.69
C GLY A 188 -1.79 0.25 -16.28
N PRO A 189 -3.08 0.48 -16.56
CA PRO A 189 -3.59 1.68 -17.21
C PRO A 189 -3.82 2.84 -16.21
N VAL A 190 -2.81 3.15 -15.39
CA VAL A 190 -2.90 4.23 -14.40
C VAL A 190 -2.36 5.55 -14.95
N LYS A 191 -2.88 6.66 -14.44
CA LYS A 191 -2.42 8.03 -14.74
C LYS A 191 -1.30 8.49 -13.82
N ALA A 192 -1.26 7.99 -12.59
CA ALA A 192 -0.21 8.29 -11.62
C ALA A 192 -0.17 7.26 -10.48
N GLY A 193 1.01 7.11 -9.88
CA GLY A 193 1.22 6.33 -8.66
C GLY A 193 1.64 7.20 -7.47
N VAL A 194 1.31 6.79 -6.25
CA VAL A 194 1.88 7.33 -5.00
C VAL A 194 2.39 6.18 -4.13
N ALA A 195 3.70 6.02 -4.08
CA ALA A 195 4.36 4.92 -3.37
C ALA A 195 4.83 5.38 -2.00
N TRP A 196 4.31 4.75 -0.94
CA TRP A 196 4.68 5.05 0.43
C TRP A 196 5.68 4.02 0.94
N TYR A 197 6.91 4.47 1.25
CA TYR A 197 7.98 3.66 1.86
C TYR A 197 8.07 2.25 1.28
N GLY A 198 8.11 2.16 -0.06
CA GLY A 198 8.17 0.89 -0.78
C GLY A 198 9.60 0.49 -1.16
N ARG A 199 9.97 -0.76 -0.93
CA ARG A 199 11.30 -1.29 -1.29
C ARG A 199 11.64 -1.01 -2.76
N LEU A 200 12.79 -0.39 -3.00
CA LEU A 200 13.24 0.08 -4.32
C LEU A 200 14.20 -0.88 -5.03
N VAL A 201 15.03 -1.58 -4.25
CA VAL A 201 16.03 -2.55 -4.72
C VAL A 201 15.80 -3.90 -4.05
N GLY A 202 16.24 -4.98 -4.67
CA GLY A 202 16.21 -6.31 -4.08
C GLY A 202 16.81 -7.34 -5.03
N GLN A 203 16.97 -8.57 -4.53
CA GLN A 203 17.40 -9.68 -5.36
C GLN A 203 16.20 -10.26 -6.14
N PRO A 204 16.30 -10.37 -7.48
CA PRO A 204 15.24 -10.95 -8.26
C PRO A 204 15.04 -12.43 -7.92
N SER A 205 13.80 -12.89 -8.00
CA SER A 205 13.42 -14.30 -7.88
C SER A 205 12.40 -14.66 -8.96
N ASP A 206 12.08 -15.94 -9.12
CA ASP A 206 11.04 -16.37 -10.07
C ASP A 206 9.67 -15.74 -9.77
N LEU A 207 9.37 -15.50 -8.49
CA LEU A 207 8.12 -14.88 -8.05
C LEU A 207 8.18 -13.35 -8.13
N THR A 208 9.35 -12.76 -7.88
CA THR A 208 9.57 -11.31 -7.84
C THR A 208 10.75 -10.93 -8.74
N PRO A 209 10.60 -11.00 -10.07
CA PRO A 209 11.73 -10.94 -10.99
C PRO A 209 12.30 -9.53 -11.21
N LYS A 210 11.61 -8.48 -10.75
CA LYS A 210 12.02 -7.08 -10.92
C LYS A 210 11.75 -6.27 -9.66
N HIS A 211 12.55 -5.25 -9.45
CA HIS A 211 12.36 -4.22 -8.43
C HIS A 211 12.16 -2.85 -9.09
N PRO A 212 11.68 -1.83 -8.35
CA PRO A 212 11.46 -0.50 -8.90
C PRO A 212 12.65 0.08 -9.68
N VAL A 213 13.89 -0.17 -9.24
CA VAL A 213 15.09 0.29 -9.98
C VAL A 213 15.26 -0.31 -11.38
N ASP A 214 14.60 -1.44 -11.68
CA ASP A 214 14.75 -2.18 -12.95
C ASP A 214 13.73 -1.76 -14.02
N ILE A 215 12.71 -0.98 -13.64
CA ILE A 215 11.58 -0.60 -14.51
C ILE A 215 11.54 0.86 -15.01
N PRO A 216 12.47 1.79 -14.74
CA PRO A 216 12.36 3.18 -15.22
C PRO A 216 12.16 3.31 -16.73
N LEU A 217 12.77 2.45 -17.54
CA LEU A 217 12.63 2.48 -19.01
C LEU A 217 11.23 2.12 -19.50
N ILE A 218 10.45 1.40 -18.71
CA ILE A 218 9.11 0.91 -19.08
C ILE A 218 7.99 1.56 -18.26
N LEU A 219 8.31 2.54 -17.41
CA LEU A 219 7.31 3.23 -16.60
C LEU A 219 6.32 3.97 -17.52
N LYS A 220 5.02 3.75 -17.30
CA LYS A 220 3.92 4.30 -18.12
C LYS A 220 3.20 5.47 -17.47
N ALA A 221 3.41 5.68 -16.17
CA ALA A 221 2.82 6.74 -15.38
C ALA A 221 3.84 7.29 -14.37
N PRO A 222 3.80 8.58 -14.01
CA PRO A 222 4.71 9.15 -13.05
C PRO A 222 4.31 8.75 -11.63
N VAL A 223 5.31 8.58 -10.76
CA VAL A 223 5.11 8.14 -9.39
C VAL A 223 5.71 9.14 -8.41
N LEU A 224 4.95 9.48 -7.38
CA LEU A 224 5.45 10.20 -6.21
C LEU A 224 5.87 9.20 -5.14
N GLY A 225 7.16 9.19 -4.79
CA GLY A 225 7.70 8.44 -3.68
C GLY A 225 7.67 9.23 -2.37
N LEU A 226 7.03 8.70 -1.33
CA LEU A 226 6.98 9.29 0.01
C LEU A 226 7.75 8.38 0.99
N TYR A 227 8.98 8.78 1.34
CA TYR A 227 9.94 7.95 2.08
C TYR A 227 10.36 8.62 3.41
N GLY A 228 10.76 7.81 4.38
CA GLY A 228 11.26 8.29 5.68
C GLY A 228 12.78 8.27 5.75
N GLU A 229 13.39 9.31 6.32
CA GLU A 229 14.86 9.39 6.49
C GLU A 229 15.39 8.32 7.46
N LYS A 230 14.61 7.95 8.47
CA LYS A 230 14.99 6.96 9.51
C LYS A 230 14.47 5.56 9.18
N ASP A 231 14.09 5.31 7.94
CA ASP A 231 13.68 3.99 7.47
C ASP A 231 14.92 3.08 7.33
N THR A 232 15.09 2.16 8.27
CA THR A 232 16.21 1.21 8.26
C THR A 232 16.02 0.05 7.27
N GLY A 233 14.79 -0.17 6.79
CA GLY A 233 14.48 -1.14 5.75
C GLY A 233 14.74 -0.61 4.34
N ILE A 234 14.73 0.72 4.17
CA ILE A 234 14.95 1.39 2.90
C ILE A 234 16.00 2.50 3.06
N PRO A 235 17.29 2.13 3.04
CA PRO A 235 18.36 3.10 3.17
C PRO A 235 18.35 4.14 2.04
N LEU A 236 18.76 5.37 2.33
CA LEU A 236 18.71 6.50 1.39
C LEU A 236 19.54 6.29 0.11
N ASP A 237 20.59 5.47 0.15
CA ASP A 237 21.35 5.13 -1.05
C ASP A 237 20.49 4.39 -2.10
N THR A 238 19.49 3.63 -1.65
CA THR A 238 18.52 2.95 -2.53
C THR A 238 17.55 3.94 -3.17
N VAL A 239 17.18 5.00 -2.44
CA VAL A 239 16.39 6.12 -2.96
C VAL A 239 17.18 6.87 -4.02
N ASP A 240 18.45 7.16 -3.77
CA ASP A 240 19.31 7.86 -4.72
C ASP A 240 19.62 7.02 -5.98
N LYS A 241 19.77 5.70 -5.84
CA LYS A 241 19.83 4.76 -6.97
C LYS A 241 18.57 4.85 -7.83
N MET A 242 17.39 4.86 -7.21
CA MET A 242 16.13 4.98 -7.95
C MET A 242 16.00 6.32 -8.66
N LYS A 243 16.31 7.44 -8.00
CA LYS A 243 16.32 8.77 -8.63
C LYS A 243 17.24 8.82 -9.85
N THR A 244 18.43 8.23 -9.74
CA THR A 244 19.40 8.13 -10.85
C THR A 244 18.83 7.33 -12.02
N ALA A 245 18.21 6.18 -11.73
CA ALA A 245 17.62 5.32 -12.74
C ALA A 245 16.41 6.00 -13.43
N LEU A 246 15.59 6.76 -12.69
CA LEU A 246 14.47 7.53 -13.22
C LEU A 246 14.90 8.66 -14.17
N ALA A 247 16.00 9.36 -13.87
CA ALA A 247 16.54 10.41 -14.74
C ALA A 247 16.87 9.86 -16.15
N SER A 248 17.27 8.59 -16.23
CA SER A 248 17.57 7.90 -17.48
C SER A 248 16.39 7.09 -18.04
N GLY A 249 15.23 7.11 -17.38
CA GLY A 249 14.06 6.29 -17.72
C GLY A 249 13.20 6.82 -18.86
N SER A 250 11.98 6.30 -18.97
CA SER A 250 10.94 6.79 -19.88
C SER A 250 10.59 8.27 -19.59
N PRO A 251 9.88 8.96 -20.50
CA PRO A 251 9.37 10.29 -20.21
C PRO A 251 8.55 10.37 -18.91
N GLN A 252 7.79 9.33 -18.60
CA GLN A 252 6.97 9.26 -17.37
C GLN A 252 7.83 9.00 -16.13
N ALA A 253 8.90 8.21 -16.26
CA ALA A 253 9.88 8.05 -15.19
C ALA A 253 10.53 9.37 -14.79
N ARG A 254 10.92 10.21 -15.76
CA ARG A 254 11.57 11.50 -15.49
C ARG A 254 10.68 12.53 -14.79
N ILE A 255 9.37 12.33 -14.81
CA ILE A 255 8.40 13.18 -14.08
C ILE A 255 8.31 12.75 -12.61
N SER A 256 8.72 11.53 -12.27
CA SER A 256 8.56 10.97 -10.92
C SER A 256 9.39 11.72 -9.88
N GLU A 257 8.81 11.94 -8.70
CA GLU A 257 9.40 12.74 -7.63
C GLU A 257 9.58 11.93 -6.35
N PHE A 258 10.47 12.39 -5.47
CA PHE A 258 10.66 11.83 -4.14
C PHE A 258 10.58 12.93 -3.09
N VAL A 259 9.83 12.66 -2.03
CA VAL A 259 9.89 13.41 -0.77
C VAL A 259 10.45 12.47 0.29
N VAL A 260 11.51 12.93 0.96
CA VAL A 260 12.10 12.24 2.11
C VAL A 260 11.77 13.06 3.35
N TYR A 261 11.03 12.45 4.27
CA TYR A 261 10.60 13.08 5.51
C TYR A 261 11.68 12.92 6.59
N PRO A 262 12.24 14.03 7.12
CA PRO A 262 13.18 13.97 8.23
C PRO A 262 12.58 13.25 9.44
N ASP A 263 13.40 12.47 10.14
CA ASP A 263 13.04 11.73 11.36
C ASP A 263 11.89 10.70 11.23
N ALA A 264 11.32 10.53 10.04
CA ALA A 264 10.26 9.57 9.79
C ALA A 264 10.83 8.15 9.64
N PRO A 265 10.35 7.16 10.42
CA PRO A 265 10.72 5.77 10.25
C PRO A 265 9.91 5.12 9.11
N HIS A 266 10.14 3.83 8.88
CA HIS A 266 9.25 3.01 8.06
C HIS A 266 7.81 3.06 8.60
N ALA A 267 6.81 2.97 7.72
CA ALA A 267 5.40 3.00 8.12
C ALA A 267 4.97 4.25 8.90
N PHE A 268 5.51 5.42 8.56
CA PHE A 268 5.20 6.69 9.23
C PHE A 268 3.75 7.19 9.01
N HIS A 269 3.04 6.67 8.01
CA HIS A 269 1.63 6.99 7.76
C HIS A 269 0.66 6.05 8.51
N ALA A 270 1.14 4.92 9.02
CA ALA A 270 0.31 3.93 9.71
C ALA A 270 -0.11 4.44 11.11
N ASP A 271 -1.23 5.15 11.18
CA ASP A 271 -1.74 5.84 12.37
C ASP A 271 -2.09 4.93 13.56
N TYR A 272 -2.16 3.62 13.33
CA TYR A 272 -2.35 2.60 14.36
C TYR A 272 -1.04 2.08 14.99
N ARG A 273 0.13 2.60 14.57
CA ARG A 273 1.46 2.13 15.00
C ARG A 273 2.27 3.22 15.69
N ALA A 274 3.22 2.80 16.53
CA ALA A 274 4.23 3.70 17.12
C ALA A 274 5.16 4.37 16.08
N SER A 275 5.23 3.82 14.86
CA SER A 275 5.97 4.42 13.75
C SER A 275 5.31 5.70 13.22
N PHE A 276 4.04 5.94 13.52
CA PHE A 276 3.29 7.08 13.03
C PHE A 276 4.02 8.41 13.30
N ARG A 277 4.07 9.28 12.28
CA ARG A 277 4.55 10.66 12.38
C ARG A 277 3.50 11.56 11.76
N LYS A 278 2.71 12.21 12.61
CA LYS A 278 1.51 12.93 12.21
C LYS A 278 1.79 13.97 11.11
N GLU A 279 2.80 14.81 11.30
CA GLU A 279 3.14 15.88 10.38
C GLU A 279 3.55 15.34 9.01
N ALA A 280 4.40 14.31 8.98
CA ALA A 280 4.83 13.65 7.74
C ALA A 280 3.67 12.92 7.05
N ALA A 281 2.80 12.27 7.82
CA ALA A 281 1.62 11.57 7.30
C ALA A 281 0.60 12.54 6.67
N GLU A 282 0.32 13.65 7.36
CA GLU A 282 -0.61 14.68 6.88
C GLU A 282 -0.06 15.41 5.64
N ASP A 283 1.23 15.76 5.61
CA ASP A 283 1.86 16.36 4.44
C ASP A 283 1.90 15.37 3.26
N GLY A 284 2.31 14.13 3.50
CA GLY A 284 2.30 13.07 2.49
C GLY A 284 0.92 12.85 1.90
N TRP A 285 -0.13 12.88 2.73
CA TRP A 285 -1.51 12.73 2.27
C TRP A 285 -1.96 13.89 1.38
N LYS A 286 -1.63 15.13 1.77
CA LYS A 286 -1.88 16.32 0.94
C LYS A 286 -1.17 16.22 -0.41
N ARG A 287 0.10 15.78 -0.42
CA ARG A 287 0.87 15.58 -1.66
C ARG A 287 0.30 14.46 -2.52
N ALA A 288 -0.15 13.36 -1.93
CA ALA A 288 -0.77 12.27 -2.66
C ALA A 288 -2.01 12.75 -3.44
N LEU A 289 -2.90 13.49 -2.77
CA LEU A 289 -4.09 14.06 -3.42
C LEU A 289 -3.72 15.11 -4.48
N ALA A 290 -2.74 15.96 -4.21
CA ALA A 290 -2.26 16.94 -5.17
C ALA A 290 -1.64 16.28 -6.41
N TRP A 291 -0.85 15.22 -6.23
CA TRP A 291 -0.24 14.44 -7.30
C TRP A 291 -1.28 13.82 -8.22
N PHE A 292 -2.29 13.17 -7.63
CA PHE A 292 -3.41 12.60 -8.37
C PHE A 292 -4.17 13.66 -9.17
N LYS A 293 -4.43 14.84 -8.60
CA LYS A 293 -5.04 15.95 -9.32
C LYS A 293 -4.15 16.44 -10.49
N THR A 294 -2.88 16.71 -10.24
CA THR A 294 -1.93 17.22 -11.24
C THR A 294 -1.80 16.30 -12.45
N HIS A 295 -1.82 14.99 -12.22
CA HIS A 295 -1.63 13.98 -13.28
C HIS A 295 -2.93 13.42 -13.85
N GLY A 296 -4.07 14.06 -13.59
CA GLY A 296 -5.34 13.73 -14.22
C GLY A 296 -5.99 12.45 -13.72
N VAL A 297 -5.72 12.05 -12.47
CA VAL A 297 -6.57 11.11 -11.75
C VAL A 297 -7.81 11.84 -11.22
N ALA A 298 -7.71 13.06 -10.69
CA ALA A 298 -8.85 13.82 -10.14
C ALA A 298 -9.14 15.12 -10.88
#